data_AF-A0A3L6TQ91-F1
#
_entry.id   AF-A0A3L6TQ91-F1
#
_cell.length_a   1.000
_cell.length_b   1.000
_cell.length_c   1.000
_cell.angle_alpha   90.00
_cell.angle_beta   90.00
_cell.angle_gamma   90.00
#
_symmetry.space_group_name_H-M   'P 1'
#
loop_
_entity.id
_entity.type
_entity.pdbx_description
1 polymer ?
#
loop_
_entity_poly.entity_id
_entity_poly.type
_entity_poly.pdbx_seq_one_letter_code
_entity_poly.pdbx_strand_id
1 'polypeptide(L)'
;MEGGGSTTPFYRGTTTTLATNAASAANGAQNGDREAAVDAEIARVNKLPAHSSYAIHRMKVLNKLRRLLSIKRTTSQDEELELLFASLSI
;
A
#
# COMPACT_ATOMS: atom_id res chain seq x y z
N MET A 1 -33.36 1.14 44.33
CA MET A 1 -32.12 1.24 43.52
C MET A 1 -32.43 0.59 42.17
N GLU A 2 -32.82 1.41 41.19
CA GLU A 2 -33.12 0.99 39.81
C GLU A 2 -31.79 0.84 39.06
N GLY A 3 -31.36 -0.40 38.80
CA GLY A 3 -30.18 -0.73 38.01
C GLY A 3 -30.57 -1.15 36.60
N GLY A 4 -30.64 -0.20 35.67
CA GLY A 4 -30.90 -0.45 34.26
C GLY A 4 -29.75 -1.19 33.58
N GLY A 5 -29.98 -2.46 33.24
CA GLY A 5 -29.08 -3.26 32.40
C GLY A 5 -29.44 -3.11 30.92
N SER A 6 -28.77 -2.19 30.22
CA SER A 6 -28.84 -2.10 28.75
C SER A 6 -28.03 -3.23 28.11
N THR A 7 -28.70 -4.30 27.69
CA THR A 7 -28.13 -5.34 26.83
C THR A 7 -28.01 -4.80 25.41
N THR A 8 -26.81 -4.45 24.96
CA THR A 8 -26.54 -4.15 23.55
C THR A 8 -26.31 -5.45 22.78
N PRO A 9 -27.09 -5.76 21.72
CA PRO A 9 -26.78 -6.88 20.85
C PRO A 9 -25.71 -6.46 19.83
N PHE A 10 -24.57 -7.13 19.87
CA PHE A 10 -23.59 -7.05 18.78
C PHE A 10 -24.12 -7.83 17.57
N TYR A 11 -24.71 -7.13 16.61
CA TYR A 11 -24.89 -7.66 15.25
C TYR A 11 -23.55 -7.62 14.53
N ARG A 12 -22.88 -8.77 14.40
CA ARG A 12 -21.78 -8.94 13.44
C ARG A 12 -22.32 -9.58 12.17
N GLY A 13 -22.78 -8.74 11.26
CA GLY A 13 -23.17 -9.14 9.90
C GLY A 13 -21.99 -9.70 9.12
N THR A 14 -22.26 -10.80 8.41
CA THR A 14 -21.43 -11.37 7.35
C THR A 14 -21.51 -10.53 6.08
N THR A 15 -20.39 -10.08 5.55
CA THR A 15 -20.28 -9.77 4.11
C THR A 15 -18.94 -10.26 3.58
N THR A 16 -18.95 -11.49 3.06
CA THR A 16 -18.00 -11.95 2.05
C THR A 16 -18.21 -11.09 0.80
N THR A 17 -17.42 -10.04 0.64
CA THR A 17 -17.34 -9.32 -0.64
C THR A 17 -16.37 -10.05 -1.54
N LEU A 18 -16.91 -10.72 -2.57
CA LEU A 18 -16.17 -11.17 -3.74
C LEU A 18 -15.38 -9.99 -4.30
N ALA A 19 -14.04 -10.08 -4.29
CA ALA A 19 -13.20 -9.16 -5.03
C ALA A 19 -13.25 -9.56 -6.52
N THR A 20 -14.20 -8.99 -7.26
CA THR A 20 -14.13 -8.97 -8.72
C THR A 20 -13.02 -8.00 -9.12
N ASN A 21 -12.02 -8.50 -9.84
CA ASN A 21 -10.88 -7.74 -10.38
C ASN A 21 -11.32 -6.44 -11.06
N ALA A 22 -11.12 -5.32 -10.38
CA ALA A 22 -11.25 -3.96 -10.88
C ALA A 22 -9.86 -3.28 -10.99
N ALA A 23 -8.81 -4.06 -11.23
CA ALA A 23 -7.41 -3.62 -11.09
C ALA A 23 -6.96 -2.63 -12.20
N SER A 24 -7.55 -2.68 -13.40
CA SER A 24 -7.02 -1.92 -14.54
C SER A 24 -7.44 -0.44 -14.57
N ALA A 25 -8.59 -0.07 -14.00
CA ALA A 25 -9.05 1.33 -13.99
C ALA A 25 -8.58 2.13 -12.76
N ALA A 26 -8.15 1.45 -11.69
CA ALA A 26 -7.76 2.09 -10.42
C ALA A 26 -6.28 2.53 -10.36
N ASN A 27 -5.42 2.06 -11.29
CA ASN A 27 -3.97 2.27 -11.21
C ASN A 27 -3.54 3.75 -11.38
N GLY A 28 -4.28 4.55 -12.17
CA GLY A 28 -3.93 5.96 -12.43
C GLY A 28 -4.06 6.87 -11.21
N ALA A 29 -5.12 6.69 -10.42
CA ALA A 29 -5.32 7.45 -9.18
C ALA A 29 -4.42 6.96 -8.03
N GLN A 30 -4.19 5.65 -7.96
CA GLN A 30 -3.33 5.03 -6.93
C GLN A 30 -1.85 5.40 -7.07
N ASN A 31 -1.38 5.77 -8.26
CA ASN A 31 0.04 6.11 -8.43
C ASN A 31 0.41 7.38 -7.65
N GLY A 32 -0.43 8.41 -7.71
CA GLY A 32 -0.27 9.63 -6.92
C GLY A 32 -0.30 9.36 -5.41
N ASP A 33 -1.19 8.47 -4.97
CA ASP A 33 -1.28 8.06 -3.56
C ASP A 33 -0.02 7.29 -3.10
N ARG A 34 0.55 6.43 -3.97
CA ARG A 34 1.79 5.69 -3.70
C ARG A 34 2.99 6.61 -3.62
N GLU A 35 3.09 7.59 -4.51
CA GLU A 35 4.15 8.59 -4.53
C GLU A 35 4.10 9.47 -3.27
N ALA A 36 2.91 9.94 -2.89
CA ALA A 36 2.70 10.69 -1.66
C ALA A 36 3.07 9.87 -0.41
N ALA A 37 2.72 8.57 -0.37
CA ALA A 37 3.08 7.69 0.73
C ALA A 37 4.60 7.49 0.85
N VAL A 38 5.31 7.34 -0.27
CA VAL A 38 6.79 7.24 -0.28
C VAL A 38 7.41 8.54 0.22
N ASP A 39 6.89 9.69 -0.19
CA ASP A 39 7.43 10.99 0.21
C ASP A 39 7.18 11.31 1.70
N ALA A 40 6.02 10.94 2.23
CA ALA A 40 5.73 11.02 3.66
C ALA A 40 6.70 10.14 4.49
N GLU A 41 7.00 8.95 4.00
CA GLU A 41 7.94 8.04 4.65
C GLU A 41 9.38 8.55 4.58
N ILE A 42 9.81 9.15 3.45
CA ILE A 42 11.11 9.82 3.35
C ILE A 42 11.21 10.94 4.39
N ALA A 43 10.18 11.78 4.49
CA ALA A 43 10.14 12.86 5.48
C ALA A 43 10.19 12.33 6.93
N ARG A 44 9.57 11.17 7.20
CA ARG A 44 9.65 10.50 8.50
C ARG A 44 11.07 9.97 8.78
N VAL A 45 11.70 9.31 7.81
CA VAL A 45 13.05 8.74 7.97
C VAL A 45 14.10 9.83 8.12
N ASN A 46 13.95 10.99 7.47
CA ASN A 46 14.85 12.13 7.63
C ASN A 46 14.85 12.73 9.04
N LYS A 47 13.84 12.43 9.87
CA LYS A 47 13.79 12.83 11.29
C LYS A 47 14.52 11.84 12.21
N LEU A 48 14.98 10.69 11.68
CA LEU A 48 15.72 9.70 12.44
C LEU A 48 17.22 10.04 12.49
N PRO A 49 17.97 9.52 13.47
CA PRO A 49 19.42 9.65 13.50
C PRO A 49 20.06 9.12 12.20
N ALA A 50 20.85 9.98 11.54
CA ALA A 50 21.40 9.75 10.21
C ALA A 50 22.26 8.47 10.09
N HIS A 51 22.88 8.04 11.19
CA HIS A 51 23.77 6.87 11.22
C HIS A 51 23.11 5.60 11.75
N SER A 52 21.79 5.60 11.96
CA SER A 52 21.10 4.36 12.32
C SER A 52 21.03 3.43 11.09
N SER A 53 21.38 2.15 11.30
CA SER A 53 21.34 1.13 10.24
C SER A 53 19.97 1.09 9.54
N TYR A 54 18.89 1.17 10.33
CA TYR A 54 17.53 1.24 9.79
C TYR A 54 17.34 2.45 8.86
N ALA A 55 17.70 3.68 9.26
CA ALA A 55 17.49 4.87 8.43
C ALA A 55 18.28 4.78 7.11
N ILE A 56 19.55 4.32 7.18
CA ILE A 56 20.41 4.13 6.01
C ILE A 56 19.77 3.12 5.04
N HIS A 57 19.34 1.96 5.54
CA HIS A 57 18.76 0.92 4.69
C HIS A 57 17.40 1.32 4.14
N ARG A 58 16.54 1.90 4.98
CA ARG A 58 15.21 2.35 4.59
C ARG A 58 15.27 3.41 3.51
N MET A 59 16.17 4.40 3.63
CA MET A 59 16.35 5.45 2.62
C MET A 59 16.77 4.88 1.26
N LYS A 60 17.63 3.85 1.23
CA LYS A 60 18.00 3.15 -0.03
C LYS A 60 16.78 2.51 -0.70
N VAL A 61 15.93 1.85 0.07
CA VAL A 61 14.70 1.22 -0.44
C VAL A 61 13.74 2.28 -0.97
N LEU A 62 13.52 3.36 -0.22
CA LEU A 62 12.61 4.45 -0.63
C LEU A 62 13.08 5.13 -1.92
N ASN A 63 14.38 5.38 -2.05
CA ASN A 63 14.95 5.92 -3.29
C ASN A 63 14.75 4.98 -4.48
N LYS A 64 14.89 3.66 -4.26
CA LYS A 64 14.60 2.66 -5.30
C LYS A 64 13.12 2.66 -5.68
N LEU A 65 12.21 2.73 -4.71
CA LEU A 65 10.77 2.80 -4.96
C LEU A 65 10.39 4.06 -5.74
N ARG A 66 10.89 5.24 -5.32
CA ARG A 66 10.65 6.52 -6.02
C ARG A 66 11.10 6.47 -7.47
N ARG A 67 12.29 5.90 -7.73
CA ARG A 67 12.77 5.69 -9.11
C ARG A 67 11.83 4.77 -9.90
N LEU A 68 11.39 3.65 -9.31
CA LEU A 68 10.52 2.69 -9.99
C LEU A 68 9.13 3.27 -10.33
N LEU A 69 8.59 4.14 -9.46
CA LEU A 69 7.32 4.84 -9.70
C LEU A 69 7.44 5.88 -10.81
N SER A 70 8.60 6.56 -10.92
CA SER A 70 8.83 7.56 -11.98
C SER A 70 8.93 6.99 -13.40
N ILE A 71 9.15 5.68 -13.54
CA ILE A 71 9.28 5.03 -14.84
C ILE A 71 7.89 4.92 -15.46
N LYS A 72 7.68 5.58 -16.59
CA LYS A 72 6.49 5.38 -17.43
C LYS A 72 6.59 4.01 -18.10
N ARG A 73 5.73 3.07 -17.73
CA ARG A 73 5.62 1.77 -18.41
C ARG A 73 4.61 1.84 -19.54
N THR A 74 4.83 1.02 -20.56
CA THR A 74 3.83 0.78 -21.60
C THR A 74 2.81 -0.24 -21.10
N THR A 75 1.62 -0.26 -21.70
CA THR A 75 0.56 -1.21 -21.34
C THR A 75 1.04 -2.65 -21.41
N SER A 76 1.77 -3.02 -22.46
CA SER A 76 2.34 -4.36 -22.64
C SER A 76 3.34 -4.73 -21.54
N GLN A 77 4.15 -3.78 -21.05
CA GLN A 77 5.07 -4.03 -19.94
C GLN A 77 4.33 -4.24 -18.60
N ASP A 78 3.24 -3.50 -18.35
CA ASP A 78 2.45 -3.69 -17.14
C ASP A 78 1.75 -5.07 -17.15
N GLU A 79 1.26 -5.53 -18.30
CA GLU A 79 0.67 -6.86 -18.47
C GLU A 79 1.70 -7.99 -18.23
N GLU A 80 2.90 -7.87 -18.82
CA GLU A 80 3.99 -8.84 -18.60
C GLU A 80 4.42 -8.89 -17.12
N LEU A 81 4.49 -7.73 -16.45
CA LEU A 81 4.81 -7.66 -15.03
C LEU A 81 3.73 -8.32 -14.17
N GLU A 82 2.45 -8.11 -14.49
CA GLU A 82 1.34 -8.74 -13.76
C GLU A 82 1.38 -10.26 -13.93
N LEU A 83 1.65 -10.76 -15.13
CA LEU A 83 1.82 -12.20 -15.38
C LEU A 83 3.01 -12.78 -14.61
N LEU A 84 4.14 -12.06 -14.58
CA LEU A 84 5.32 -12.47 -13.81
C LEU A 84 4.99 -12.57 -12.32
N PHE A 85 4.29 -11.59 -11.75
CA PHE A 85 3.88 -11.64 -10.35
C PHE A 85 2.86 -12.74 -10.06
N ALA A 86 1.91 -12.99 -10.96
CA ALA A 86 0.98 -14.11 -10.84
C ALA A 86 1.74 -15.45 -10.74
N SER A 87 2.80 -15.63 -11.54
CA SER A 87 3.65 -16.82 -11.50
C SER A 87 4.54 -16.95 -10.25
N LEU A 88 4.83 -15.82 -9.59
CA LEU A 88 5.64 -15.77 -8.36
C LEU A 88 4.82 -16.00 -7.08
N SER A 89 3.50 -16.17 -7.18
CA SER A 89 2.62 -16.38 -6.02
C SER A 89 3.06 -17.64 -5.26
N ILE A 90 3.85 -17.45 -4.20
CA ILE A 90 4.35 -18.46 -3.24
C ILE A 90 3.64 -18.31 -1.90
#